data_AF-A0A0Q1AHG0-F1
#
_entry.id   AF-A0A0Q1AHG0-F1
#
_cell.length_a   1.000
_cell.length_b   1.000
_cell.length_c   1.000
_cell.angle_alpha   90.00
_cell.angle_beta   90.00
_cell.angle_gamma   90.00
#
_symmetry.space_group_name_H-M   'P 1'
#
loop_
_entity.id
_entity.type
_entity.pdbx_description
1 polymer ?
#
loop_
_entity_poly.entity_id
_entity_poly.type
_entity_poly.pdbx_seq_one_letter_code
_entity_poly.pdbx_strand_id
1 'polypeptide(L)'
;MELNLDPVLIINTVLCIIIFILGVTSTGKSRNIILLIAWAFGIFAVSHILQILNLSHKFELFQIVIRFLAYLLILIGIAGLRKK
;
A
#
# COMPACT_ATOMS: atom_id res chain seq x y z
N MET A 1 9.59 -19.80 13.13
CA MET A 1 8.58 -18.90 12.51
C MET A 1 8.41 -19.36 11.08
N GLU A 2 7.22 -19.80 10.70
CA GLU A 2 6.96 -20.25 9.33
C GLU A 2 6.57 -19.05 8.47
N LEU A 3 7.08 -18.97 7.24
CA LEU A 3 6.74 -17.89 6.31
C LEU A 3 5.53 -18.30 5.47
N ASN A 4 4.61 -17.36 5.24
CA ASN A 4 3.54 -17.52 4.27
C ASN A 4 4.04 -17.08 2.89
N LEU A 5 4.36 -18.07 2.05
CA LEU A 5 4.90 -17.87 0.71
C LEU A 5 3.82 -18.05 -0.37
N ASP A 6 2.58 -17.70 -0.06
CA ASP A 6 1.51 -17.66 -1.06
C ASP A 6 1.93 -16.81 -2.27
N PRO A 7 1.87 -17.35 -3.51
CA PRO A 7 2.32 -16.63 -4.71
C PRO A 7 1.59 -15.30 -4.94
N VAL A 8 0.29 -15.24 -4.62
CA VAL A 8 -0.51 -14.02 -4.79
C VAL A 8 -0.05 -12.95 -3.81
N LEU A 9 0.22 -13.32 -2.55
CA LEU A 9 0.77 -12.41 -1.55
C LEU A 9 2.13 -11.84 -1.96
N ILE A 10 3.03 -12.69 -2.48
CA ILE A 10 4.35 -12.26 -2.93
C ILE A 10 4.22 -11.27 -4.10
N ILE A 11 3.43 -11.61 -5.13
CA ILE A 11 3.20 -10.76 -6.29
C ILE A 11 2.62 -9.40 -5.86
N ASN A 12 1.60 -9.41 -5.01
CA ASN A 12 0.98 -8.18 -4.52
C ASN A 12 1.96 -7.31 -3.73
N THR A 13 2.85 -7.92 -2.94
CA THR A 13 3.89 -7.20 -2.20
C THR A 13 4.87 -6.52 -3.15
N VAL A 14 5.35 -7.24 -4.16
CA VAL A 14 6.28 -6.72 -5.17
C VAL A 14 5.63 -5.56 -5.95
N LEU A 15 4.39 -5.73 -6.40
CA LEU A 15 3.67 -4.68 -7.11
C LEU A 15 3.44 -3.44 -6.23
N CYS A 16 3.10 -3.61 -4.96
CA CYS A 16 2.96 -2.48 -4.03
C CYS A 16 4.28 -1.70 -3.90
N ILE A 17 5.42 -2.39 -3.81
CA ILE A 17 6.73 -1.75 -3.73
C ILE A 17 7.06 -1.01 -5.03
N ILE A 18 6.81 -1.61 -6.19
CA ILE A 18 7.04 -0.97 -7.50
C ILE A 18 6.20 0.30 -7.63
N ILE A 19 4.90 0.22 -7.32
CA ILE A 19 4.00 1.37 -7.41
C ILE A 19 4.43 2.47 -6.43
N PHE A 20 4.85 2.11 -5.22
CA PHE A 20 5.39 3.07 -4.26
C PHE A 20 6.63 3.80 -4.82
N ILE A 21 7.61 3.07 -5.36
CA ILE A 21 8.82 3.65 -5.95
C ILE A 21 8.49 4.58 -7.12
N LEU A 22 7.62 4.13 -8.05
CA LEU A 22 7.20 4.94 -9.18
C LEU A 22 6.46 6.21 -8.73
N GLY A 23 5.62 6.10 -7.70
CA GLY A 23 4.88 7.23 -7.17
C GLY A 23 5.77 8.25 -6.44
N VAL A 24 6.75 7.79 -5.66
CA VAL A 24 7.74 8.66 -4.97
C VAL A 24 8.66 9.37 -5.95
N THR A 25 9.03 8.72 -7.05
CA THR A 25 9.87 9.32 -8.11
C THR A 25 9.08 10.21 -9.09
N SER A 26 7.75 10.30 -8.94
CA SER A 26 6.91 11.12 -9.81
C SER A 26 7.22 12.62 -9.67
N THR A 27 7.14 13.32 -10.80
CA THR A 27 7.33 14.77 -10.89
C THR A 27 6.19 15.40 -11.68
N GLY A 28 6.06 16.73 -11.63
CA GLY A 28 5.07 17.48 -12.38
C GLY A 28 3.81 17.85 -11.59
N LYS A 29 2.81 18.38 -12.30
CA LYS A 29 1.65 19.06 -11.69
C LYS A 29 0.86 18.14 -10.76
N SER A 30 0.76 16.85 -11.02
CA SER A 30 -0.05 15.89 -10.23
C SER A 30 0.75 15.17 -9.13
N ARG A 31 2.00 15.56 -8.89
CA ARG A 31 2.90 14.92 -7.91
C ARG A 31 2.26 14.73 -6.53
N ASN A 32 1.62 15.75 -5.97
CA ASN A 32 1.03 15.65 -4.63
C ASN A 32 -0.03 14.53 -4.54
N ILE A 33 -0.79 14.34 -5.62
CA ILE A 33 -1.82 13.32 -5.70
C ILE A 33 -1.20 11.93 -5.90
N ILE A 34 -0.20 11.84 -6.78
CA ILE A 34 0.54 10.61 -7.02
C ILE A 34 1.27 10.14 -5.74
N LEU A 35 1.80 11.07 -4.94
CA LEU A 35 2.42 10.77 -3.65
C LEU A 35 1.43 10.21 -2.63
N LEU A 36 0.19 10.69 -2.59
CA LEU A 36 -0.85 10.11 -1.71
C LEU A 36 -1.14 8.65 -2.07
N ILE A 37 -1.27 8.37 -3.38
CA ILE A 37 -1.46 7.01 -3.88
C ILE A 37 -0.22 6.16 -3.58
N ALA A 38 0.99 6.69 -3.78
CA ALA A 38 2.24 6.01 -3.44
C ALA A 38 2.23 5.58 -1.96
N TRP A 39 2.01 6.51 -1.05
CA TRP A 39 1.95 6.22 0.39
C TRP A 39 0.92 5.16 0.73
N ALA A 40 -0.23 5.13 0.07
CA ALA A 40 -1.20 4.05 0.24
C ALA A 40 -0.62 2.67 -0.12
N PHE A 41 0.06 2.55 -1.27
CA PHE A 41 0.74 1.31 -1.67
C PHE A 41 1.90 0.94 -0.75
N GLY A 42 2.62 1.92 -0.20
CA GLY A 42 3.62 1.69 0.84
C GLY A 42 3.01 1.06 2.10
N ILE A 43 1.86 1.56 2.55
CA ILE A 43 1.12 0.99 3.70
C ILE A 43 0.61 -0.43 3.38
N PHE A 44 0.12 -0.68 2.16
CA PHE A 44 -0.24 -2.04 1.74
C PHE A 44 0.96 -2.99 1.74
N ALA A 45 2.14 -2.54 1.31
CA ALA A 45 3.36 -3.35 1.36
C ALA A 45 3.71 -3.75 2.80
N VAL A 46 3.60 -2.83 3.77
CA VAL A 46 3.79 -3.14 5.20
C VAL A 46 2.77 -4.18 5.68
N SER A 47 1.51 -4.04 5.28
CA SER A 47 0.47 -5.03 5.59
C SER A 47 0.82 -6.41 5.04
N HIS A 48 1.27 -6.51 3.79
CA HIS A 48 1.64 -7.79 3.19
C HIS A 48 2.88 -8.41 3.83
N ILE A 49 3.88 -7.62 4.23
CA ILE A 49 5.05 -8.12 4.95
C ILE A 49 4.61 -8.80 6.25
N LEU A 50 3.69 -8.22 7.02
CA LEU A 50 3.14 -8.86 8.22
C LEU A 50 2.44 -10.19 7.92
N GLN A 51 1.80 -10.31 6.75
CA GLN A 51 1.19 -11.57 6.31
C GLN A 51 2.24 -12.61 5.92
N ILE A 52 3.30 -12.21 5.22
CA ILE A 52 4.42 -13.10 4.85
C ILE A 52 5.11 -13.64 6.11
N LEU A 53 5.23 -12.82 7.15
CA LEU A 53 5.82 -13.23 8.43
C LEU A 53 4.88 -14.10 9.29
N ASN A 54 3.67 -14.43 8.81
CA ASN A 54 2.62 -15.12 9.57
C ASN A 54 2.26 -14.43 10.90
N LEU A 55 2.40 -13.11 10.96
CA LEU A 55 2.11 -12.32 12.15
C LEU A 55 0.68 -11.75 12.16
N SER A 56 -0.11 -12.02 11.11
CA SER A 56 -1.47 -11.47 10.96
C SER A 56 -2.39 -11.76 12.11
N HIS A 57 -2.37 -12.98 12.65
CA HIS A 57 -3.22 -13.35 13.78
C HIS A 57 -2.89 -12.56 15.05
N LYS A 58 -1.64 -12.12 15.21
CA LYS A 58 -1.22 -11.31 16.38
C LYS A 58 -1.55 -9.83 16.22
N PHE A 59 -1.63 -9.35 14.98
CA PHE A 59 -1.79 -7.93 14.65
C PHE A 59 -3.01 -7.67 13.77
N GLU A 60 -4.08 -8.44 13.94
CA GLU A 60 -5.26 -8.40 13.07
C GLU A 60 -5.88 -7.00 13.03
N LEU A 61 -6.16 -6.41 14.20
CA LEU A 61 -6.72 -5.06 14.30
C LEU A 61 -5.79 -4.01 13.67
N PHE A 62 -4.48 -4.14 13.89
CA PHE A 62 -3.50 -3.26 13.26
C PHE A 62 -3.53 -3.38 11.73
N GLN A 63 -3.57 -4.60 11.18
CA GLN A 63 -3.68 -4.82 9.73
C GLN A 63 -4.96 -4.22 9.15
N ILE A 64 -6.09 -4.34 9.84
CA ILE A 64 -7.36 -3.74 9.41
C ILE A 64 -7.24 -2.22 9.36
N VAL A 65 -6.72 -1.59 10.43
CA VAL A 65 -6.58 -0.14 10.51
C VAL A 65 -5.67 0.41 9.41
N ILE A 66 -4.49 -0.20 9.19
CA ILE A 66 -3.58 0.29 8.15
C ILE A 66 -4.15 0.10 6.74
N ARG A 67 -4.88 -1.00 6.48
CA ARG A 67 -5.56 -1.22 5.19
C ARG A 67 -6.65 -0.18 4.97
N PHE A 68 -7.46 0.08 5.99
CA PHE A 68 -8.49 1.11 5.93
C PHE A 68 -7.90 2.50 5.61
N LEU A 69 -6.81 2.88 6.28
CA LEU A 69 -6.09 4.12 6.00
C LEU A 69 -5.52 4.15 4.57
N ALA A 70 -4.97 3.04 4.10
CA ALA A 70 -4.47 2.94 2.72
C ALA A 70 -5.59 3.13 1.69
N TYR A 71 -6.76 2.51 1.89
CA TYR A 71 -7.92 2.73 1.02
C TYR A 71 -8.40 4.19 1.06
N LEU A 72 -8.41 4.84 2.23
CA LEU A 72 -8.79 6.24 2.36
C LEU A 72 -7.83 7.17 1.58
N LEU A 73 -6.52 6.91 1.65
CA LEU A 73 -5.53 7.67 0.87
C LEU A 73 -5.76 7.52 -0.64
N ILE A 74 -6.09 6.32 -1.12
CA ILE A 74 -6.43 6.10 -2.54
C ILE A 74 -7.68 6.90 -2.91
N LEU A 75 -8.73 6.85 -2.10
CA LEU A 75 -9.97 7.59 -2.36
C LEU A 75 -9.73 9.10 -2.44
N ILE A 76 -8.94 9.66 -1.50
CA ILE A 76 -8.57 11.08 -1.51
C ILE A 76 -7.73 11.41 -2.74
N GLY A 77 -6.77 10.54 -3.09
CA GLY A 77 -5.95 10.71 -4.29
C GLY A 77 -6.80 10.76 -5.56
N ILE A 78 -7.69 9.80 -5.76
CA ILE A 78 -8.58 9.74 -6.93
C ILE A 78 -9.53 10.96 -6.95
N ALA A 79 -10.12 11.31 -5.81
CA ALA A 79 -10.98 12.50 -5.72
C ALA A 79 -10.22 13.80 -6.05
N GLY A 80 -8.93 13.87 -5.70
CA GLY A 80 -8.05 14.97 -6.05
C GLY A 80 -7.73 15.03 -7.55
N LEU A 81 -7.59 13.89 -8.24
CA LEU A 81 -7.41 13.86 -9.70
C LEU A 81 -8.63 14.38 -10.45
N ARG A 82 -9.84 14.05 -9.98
CA ARG A 82 -11.09 14.44 -10.65
C ARG A 82 -11.36 15.96 -10.63
N LYS A 83 -10.80 16.68 -9.67
CA LYS A 83 -11.03 18.13 -9.49
C LYS A 83 -10.06 19.01 -10.28
N LYS A 84 -9.14 18.41 -11.03
CA LYS A 84 -8.01 19.10 -11.67
C LYS A 84 -8.10 19.01 -13.19
#